data_AF-A0A946KPX8-F1
#
_entry.id   AF-A0A946KPX8-F1
#
_cell.length_a   1.000
_cell.length_b   1.000
_cell.length_c   1.000
_cell.angle_alpha   90.00
_cell.angle_beta   90.00
_cell.angle_gamma   90.00
#
_symmetry.space_group_name_H-M   'P 1'
#
loop_
_entity.id
_entity.type
_entity.pdbx_description
1 polymer ?
#
loop_
_entity_poly.entity_id
_entity_poly.type
_entity_poly.pdbx_seq_one_letter_code
_entity_poly.pdbx_strand_id
1 'polypeptide(L)'
;YGIRGIVTDSITGNPIKAKVEITNHDVDSSHVYSNLPIGNYHRYLYQGNYSLTYSKNGYYPKTINATILNNDIVIEDIQLLPFGNTNSITEIATSKSNKIINIDILGRESKTNKIKLIKTKEGTIKKQITIN
;
A
#
# COMPACT_ATOMS: atom_id res chain seq x y z
N TYR A 1 19.65 18.61 20.13
CA TYR A 1 20.25 17.39 19.56
C TYR A 1 19.28 16.23 19.66
N GLY A 2 19.36 15.24 18.78
CA GLY A 2 18.52 14.04 18.80
C GLY A 2 17.87 13.75 17.44
N ILE A 3 16.71 13.10 17.45
CA ILE A 3 15.98 12.69 16.24
C ILE A 3 14.51 13.11 16.30
N ARG A 4 13.97 13.51 15.15
CA ARG A 4 12.56 13.87 14.98
C ARG A 4 12.05 13.48 13.60
N GLY A 5 10.74 13.49 13.44
CA GLY A 5 10.11 13.30 12.13
C GLY A 5 8.61 13.12 12.26
N ILE A 6 8.00 12.63 11.19
CA ILE A 6 6.58 12.31 11.10
C ILE A 6 6.41 10.83 10.79
N VAL A 7 5.41 10.20 11.41
CA VAL A 7 4.99 8.83 11.08
C VAL A 7 3.66 8.85 10.34
N THR A 8 3.62 8.28 9.14
CA THR A 8 2.42 8.17 8.31
C THR A 8 2.10 6.73 7.90
N ASP A 9 0.87 6.51 7.47
CA ASP A 9 0.43 5.31 6.78
C ASP A 9 0.93 5.33 5.34
N SER A 10 1.58 4.25 4.87
CA SER A 10 2.23 4.22 3.55
C SER A 10 1.25 4.12 2.36
N ILE A 11 -0.04 3.89 2.61
CA ILE A 11 -1.06 3.73 1.57
C ILE A 11 -1.91 4.99 1.45
N THR A 12 -2.34 5.54 2.58
CA THR A 12 -3.19 6.74 2.61
C THR A 12 -2.38 8.03 2.73
N GLY A 13 -1.12 7.96 3.16
CA GLY A 13 -0.31 9.13 3.50
C GLY A 13 -0.73 9.83 4.80
N ASN A 14 -1.77 9.32 5.48
CA ASN A 14 -2.30 9.98 6.67
C ASN A 14 -1.36 9.82 7.87
N PRO A 15 -1.22 10.86 8.72
CA PRO A 15 -0.50 10.75 9.97
C PRO A 15 -1.06 9.68 10.91
N ILE A 16 -0.16 8.95 11.58
CA ILE A 16 -0.55 7.90 12.53
C ILE A 16 0.15 8.08 13.87
N LYS A 17 -0.60 7.82 14.95
CA LYS A 17 -0.04 7.62 16.31
C LYS A 17 0.65 6.24 16.38
N ALA A 18 1.97 6.24 16.38
CA ALA A 18 2.86 5.07 16.40
C ALA A 18 3.86 5.19 17.56
N LYS A 19 4.30 4.05 18.10
CA LYS A 19 5.36 3.93 19.11
C LYS A 19 6.71 4.02 18.40
N VAL A 20 7.62 4.83 18.93
CA VAL A 20 9.01 4.95 18.49
C VAL A 20 9.90 4.51 19.65
N GLU A 21 10.49 3.34 19.53
CA GLU A 21 11.26 2.67 20.58
C GLU A 21 12.71 2.50 20.14
N ILE A 22 13.64 2.67 21.08
CA ILE A 22 15.07 2.44 20.82
C ILE A 22 15.43 1.11 21.47
N THR A 23 15.88 0.16 20.65
CA THR A 23 16.20 -1.20 21.11
C THR A 23 17.35 -1.15 22.13
N ASN A 24 17.21 -1.87 23.25
CA ASN A 24 18.21 -2.00 24.31
C ASN A 24 18.69 -0.66 24.91
N HIS A 25 17.85 0.37 24.89
CA HIS A 25 18.17 1.70 25.43
C HIS A 25 17.30 2.02 26.64
N ASP A 26 17.90 1.98 27.84
CA ASP A 26 17.32 2.29 29.16
C ASP A 26 16.05 1.50 29.55
N VAL A 27 15.96 1.08 30.81
CA VAL A 27 14.87 0.21 31.31
C VAL A 27 13.53 0.97 31.44
N ASP A 28 13.55 2.27 31.75
CA ASP A 28 12.35 3.00 32.20
C ASP A 28 11.87 4.13 31.26
N SER A 29 12.50 4.36 30.09
CA SER A 29 12.11 5.44 29.15
C SER A 29 12.58 5.22 27.70
N SER A 30 12.53 3.97 27.21
CA SER A 30 13.04 3.59 25.89
C SER A 30 12.18 4.09 24.70
N HIS A 31 10.96 4.61 24.93
CA HIS A 31 10.02 4.92 23.86
C HIS A 31 9.30 6.27 23.97
N VAL A 32 8.85 6.79 22.82
CA VAL A 32 7.83 7.86 22.72
C VAL A 32 6.73 7.45 21.75
N TYR A 33 5.69 8.27 21.64
CA TYR A 33 4.67 8.14 20.61
C TYR A 33 4.68 9.37 19.71
N SER A 34 4.39 9.17 18.43
CA SER A 34 4.02 10.27 17.54
C SER A 34 2.67 10.87 17.95
N ASN A 35 2.49 12.16 17.67
CA ASN A 35 1.31 12.92 18.06
C ASN A 35 0.48 13.33 16.86
N LEU A 36 -0.83 13.05 16.93
CA LEU A 36 -1.81 13.55 15.97
C LEU A 36 -2.15 15.02 16.25
N PRO A 37 -2.63 15.78 15.25
CA PRO A 37 -2.99 15.34 13.90
C PRO A 37 -1.81 15.26 12.92
N ILE A 38 -0.63 15.78 13.28
CA ILE A 38 0.50 15.92 12.35
C ILE A 38 1.28 14.61 12.19
N GLY A 39 1.27 13.75 13.21
CA GLY A 39 2.03 12.49 13.26
C GLY A 39 3.48 12.70 13.69
N ASN A 40 3.83 13.84 14.27
CA ASN A 40 5.21 14.17 14.60
C ASN A 40 5.68 13.48 15.89
N TYR A 41 6.97 13.13 15.94
CA TYR A 41 7.63 12.61 17.13
C TYR A 41 8.96 13.34 17.37
N HIS A 42 9.41 13.34 18.63
CA HIS A 42 10.68 13.94 19.04
C HIS A 42 11.36 13.05 20.08
N ARG A 43 12.66 12.80 19.90
CA ARG A 43 13.51 12.12 20.88
C ARG A 43 14.81 12.89 21.05
N TYR A 44 15.04 13.37 22.26
CA TYR A 44 16.35 13.86 22.67
C TYR A 44 17.28 12.67 22.87
N LEU A 45 18.38 12.64 22.11
CA LEU A 45 19.38 11.58 22.14
C LEU A 45 20.76 12.19 22.02
N TYR A 46 21.69 11.77 22.89
CA TYR A 46 23.07 12.21 22.82
C TYR A 46 23.75 11.69 21.53
N GLN A 47 24.98 12.11 21.25
CA GLN A 47 25.70 11.56 20.10
C GLN A 47 25.86 10.04 20.24
N GLY A 48 25.62 9.30 19.17
CA GLY A 48 25.61 7.84 19.21
C GLY A 48 24.95 7.20 18.00
N ASN A 49 25.00 5.88 17.95
CA ASN A 49 24.32 5.07 16.96
C ASN A 49 23.13 4.37 17.62
N TYR A 50 21.95 4.55 17.06
CA TYR A 50 20.70 4.06 17.62
C TYR A 50 19.95 3.21 16.60
N SER A 51 19.32 2.13 17.08
CA SER A 51 18.38 1.34 16.30
C SER A 51 16.96 1.67 16.78
N LEU A 52 16.20 2.37 15.93
CA LEU A 52 14.86 2.84 16.24
C LEU A 52 13.82 1.96 15.56
N THR A 53 12.91 1.39 16.34
CA THR A 53 11.78 0.60 15.87
C THR A 53 10.48 1.40 15.98
N TYR A 54 9.83 1.59 14.84
CA TYR A 54 8.55 2.24 14.68
C TYR A 54 7.46 1.17 14.60
N SER A 55 6.47 1.22 15.48
CA SER A 55 5.42 0.20 15.54
C SER A 55 4.04 0.78 15.86
N LYS A 56 3.00 0.12 15.32
CA LYS A 56 1.60 0.43 15.58
C LYS A 56 0.79 -0.85 15.36
N ASN A 57 -0.22 -1.12 16.20
CA ASN A 57 -1.11 -2.25 15.97
C ASN A 57 -1.78 -2.12 14.58
N GLY A 58 -1.79 -3.22 13.83
CA GLY A 58 -2.30 -3.25 12.46
C GLY A 58 -1.28 -2.85 11.39
N TYR A 59 0.00 -2.67 11.74
CA TYR A 59 1.07 -2.28 10.80
C TYR A 59 2.32 -3.14 10.96
N TYR A 60 3.03 -3.38 9.86
CA TYR A 60 4.36 -3.99 9.89
C TYR A 60 5.35 -3.02 10.56
N PRO A 61 6.05 -3.46 11.63
CA PRO A 61 7.04 -2.61 12.28
C PRO A 61 8.23 -2.36 11.34
N LYS A 62 8.84 -1.18 11.47
CA LYS A 62 10.02 -0.80 10.70
C LYS A 62 11.14 -0.39 11.64
N THR A 63 12.34 -0.90 11.41
CA THR A 63 13.54 -0.54 12.18
C THR A 63 14.52 0.21 11.31
N ILE A 64 15.01 1.35 11.79
CA ILE A 64 15.99 2.21 11.10
C ILE A 64 17.16 2.46 12.04
N ASN A 65 18.37 2.41 11.49
CA ASN A 65 19.58 2.78 12.21
C ASN A 65 19.91 4.25 11.92
N ALA A 66 20.08 5.04 12.96
CA ALA A 66 20.41 6.46 12.87
C ALA A 66 21.67 6.79 13.67
N THR A 67 22.52 7.64 13.10
CA THR A 67 23.70 8.18 13.76
C THR A 67 23.45 9.63 14.11
N ILE A 68 23.51 9.96 15.40
CA ILE A 68 23.39 11.33 15.90
C ILE A 68 24.80 11.87 16.16
N LEU A 69 25.16 12.97 15.51
CA LEU A 69 26.43 13.67 15.75
C LEU A 69 26.29 14.69 16.88
N ASN A 70 27.43 15.21 17.36
CA ASN A 70 27.43 16.18 18.45
C ASN A 70 26.62 17.44 18.07
N ASN A 71 25.71 17.84 18.95
CA ASN A 71 24.82 18.98 18.77
C ASN A 71 23.92 18.94 17.51
N ASP A 72 23.71 17.76 16.92
CA ASP A 72 22.98 17.58 15.66
C ASP A 72 21.51 17.16 15.85
N ILE A 73 20.65 17.49 14.89
CA ILE A 73 19.24 17.07 14.83
C ILE A 73 19.01 16.30 13.53
N VAL A 74 18.76 14.99 13.66
CA VAL A 74 18.39 14.13 12.53
C VAL A 74 16.88 14.21 12.29
N ILE A 75 16.49 14.38 11.02
CA ILE A 75 15.10 14.34 10.57
C ILE A 75 14.88 13.02 9.84
N GLU A 76 13.96 12.20 10.33
CA GLU A 76 13.67 10.87 9.79
C GLU A 76 12.15 10.67 9.71
N ASP A 77 11.57 10.87 8.53
CA ASP A 77 10.14 10.63 8.30
C ASP A 77 9.89 9.18 7.90
N ILE A 78 8.91 8.54 8.53
CA ILE A 78 8.67 7.09 8.40
C ILE A 78 7.25 6.82 7.94
N GLN A 79 7.13 5.96 6.94
CA GLN A 79 5.85 5.37 6.54
C GLN A 79 5.75 3.92 7.02
N LEU A 80 4.66 3.58 7.70
CA LEU A 80 4.36 2.20 8.10
C LEU A 80 3.34 1.56 7.15
N LEU A 81 3.57 0.31 6.81
CA LEU A 81 2.71 -0.49 5.95
C LEU A 81 1.60 -1.15 6.79
N PRO A 82 0.30 -0.87 6.56
CA PRO A 82 -0.77 -1.57 7.27
C PRO A 82 -0.81 -3.06 6.90
N PHE A 83 -1.16 -3.92 7.86
CA PHE A 83 -1.42 -5.33 7.63
C PHE A 83 -2.62 -5.50 6.69
N GLY A 84 -2.55 -6.50 5.82
CA GLY A 84 -3.68 -6.83 4.96
C GLY A 84 -3.98 -5.77 3.89
N ASN A 85 -3.03 -4.90 3.56
CA ASN A 85 -3.08 -4.15 2.30
C ASN A 85 -2.72 -5.06 1.12
N THR A 86 -3.50 -6.14 0.97
CA THR A 86 -3.96 -6.42 -0.37
C THR A 86 -4.78 -5.18 -0.74
N ASN A 87 -4.15 -4.21 -1.41
CA ASN A 87 -4.88 -3.60 -2.50
C ASN A 87 -5.35 -4.81 -3.28
N SER A 88 -6.60 -5.19 -3.01
CA SER A 88 -7.30 -6.16 -3.81
C SER A 88 -7.00 -5.67 -5.20
N ILE A 89 -6.35 -6.52 -5.98
CA ILE A 89 -6.09 -6.26 -7.39
C ILE A 89 -7.47 -6.38 -8.09
N THR A 90 -8.47 -5.67 -7.58
CA THR A 90 -9.76 -5.36 -8.16
C THR A 90 -9.61 -4.30 -9.24
N GLU A 91 -8.38 -3.87 -9.57
CA GLU A 91 -8.03 -3.28 -10.85
C GLU A 91 -7.55 -4.29 -11.92
N ILE A 92 -7.58 -5.61 -11.61
CA ILE A 92 -7.58 -6.67 -12.64
C ILE A 92 -8.98 -7.30 -12.76
N ALA A 93 -9.85 -7.07 -11.77
CA ALA A 93 -11.27 -7.46 -11.81
C ALA A 93 -12.22 -6.32 -12.23
N THR A 94 -11.70 -5.17 -12.72
CA THR A 94 -12.48 -4.25 -13.55
C THR A 94 -12.78 -4.94 -14.88
N SER A 95 -13.85 -5.74 -14.87
CA SER A 95 -14.88 -5.67 -15.90
C SER A 95 -14.41 -5.68 -17.37
N LYS A 96 -13.45 -6.54 -17.73
CA LYS A 96 -13.70 -7.34 -18.94
C LYS A 96 -14.83 -8.29 -18.57
N SER A 97 -16.05 -7.81 -18.72
CA SER A 97 -17.22 -8.65 -18.86
C SER A 97 -16.82 -9.80 -19.79
N ASN A 98 -16.68 -11.00 -19.24
CA ASN A 98 -16.49 -12.24 -19.99
C ASN A 98 -17.80 -12.57 -20.75
N LYS A 99 -18.48 -11.56 -21.28
CA LYS A 99 -19.68 -11.68 -22.09
C LYS A 99 -19.22 -12.10 -23.46
N ILE A 100 -19.37 -13.39 -23.74
CA ILE A 100 -19.43 -13.86 -25.12
C ILE A 100 -20.71 -13.26 -25.70
N ILE A 101 -20.59 -12.13 -26.37
CA ILE A 101 -21.70 -11.54 -27.12
C ILE A 101 -21.78 -12.31 -28.43
N ASN A 102 -22.83 -13.12 -28.60
CA ASN A 102 -23.17 -13.65 -29.91
C ASN A 102 -23.87 -12.54 -30.68
N ILE A 103 -23.23 -12.02 -31.72
CA ILE A 103 -23.73 -10.88 -32.49
C ILE A 103 -24.11 -11.36 -33.91
N ASP A 104 -25.20 -10.82 -34.47
CA ASP A 104 -25.54 -10.99 -35.88
C ASP A 104 -24.67 -10.12 -36.80
N ILE A 105 -24.84 -10.22 -38.13
CA ILE A 105 -24.05 -9.43 -39.09
C ILE A 105 -24.31 -7.91 -39.03
N LEU A 106 -25.35 -7.48 -38.30
CA LEU A 106 -25.76 -6.08 -38.15
C LEU A 106 -25.40 -5.52 -36.76
N GLY A 107 -24.68 -6.26 -35.93
CA GLY A 107 -24.25 -5.76 -34.62
C GLY A 107 -25.22 -6.03 -33.46
N ARG A 108 -26.31 -6.78 -33.66
CA ARG A 108 -27.34 -7.06 -32.63
C ARG A 108 -27.09 -8.39 -31.93
N GLU A 109 -27.37 -8.47 -30.62
CA GLU A 109 -27.26 -9.73 -29.88
C GLU A 109 -28.24 -10.79 -30.42
N SER A 110 -27.76 -11.99 -30.73
CA SER A 110 -28.60 -13.08 -31.26
C SER A 110 -28.11 -14.46 -30.86
N LYS A 111 -29.02 -15.28 -30.29
CA LYS A 111 -28.74 -16.66 -29.88
C LYS A 111 -29.15 -17.71 -30.92
N THR A 112 -30.04 -17.37 -31.86
CA THR A 112 -30.75 -18.32 -32.74
C THR A 112 -30.32 -18.26 -34.22
N ASN A 113 -29.51 -17.28 -34.62
CA ASN A 113 -29.09 -17.15 -36.02
C ASN A 113 -28.08 -18.23 -36.43
N LYS A 114 -28.22 -18.74 -37.67
CA LYS A 114 -27.27 -19.69 -38.29
C LYS A 114 -25.88 -19.09 -38.56
N ILE A 115 -25.79 -17.76 -38.60
CA ILE A 115 -24.55 -17.00 -38.75
C ILE A 115 -24.33 -16.18 -37.47
N LYS A 116 -23.17 -16.35 -36.83
CA LYS A 116 -22.78 -15.67 -35.59
C LYS A 116 -21.38 -15.07 -35.71
N LEU A 117 -21.16 -13.91 -35.11
CA LEU A 117 -19.84 -13.36 -34.83
C LEU A 117 -19.51 -13.61 -33.35
N ILE A 118 -18.36 -14.23 -33.08
CA ILE A 118 -17.87 -14.56 -31.74
C ILE A 118 -16.61 -13.74 -31.50
N LYS A 119 -16.68 -12.80 -30.55
CA LYS A 119 -15.52 -12.05 -30.08
C LYS A 119 -14.80 -12.85 -29.00
N THR A 120 -13.55 -13.22 -29.24
CA THR A 120 -12.72 -13.94 -28.25
C THR A 120 -12.15 -12.98 -27.21
N LYS A 121 -11.60 -13.53 -26.12
CA LYS A 121 -10.96 -12.77 -25.03
C LYS A 121 -9.80 -11.89 -25.49
N GLU A 122 -9.18 -12.25 -26.62
CA GLU A 122 -8.06 -11.55 -27.25
C GLU A 122 -8.51 -10.43 -28.21
N GLY A 123 -9.83 -10.23 -28.38
CA GLY A 123 -10.37 -9.22 -29.29
C GLY A 123 -10.58 -9.71 -30.72
N THR A 124 -10.14 -10.93 -31.04
CA THR A 124 -10.34 -11.55 -32.35
C THR A 124 -11.82 -11.84 -32.58
N ILE A 125 -12.34 -11.45 -33.75
CA ILE A 125 -13.72 -11.74 -34.15
C ILE A 125 -13.70 -12.94 -35.11
N LYS A 126 -14.38 -14.02 -34.74
CA LYS A 126 -14.57 -15.21 -35.58
C LYS A 126 -16.00 -15.28 -36.10
N LYS A 127 -16.16 -15.59 -37.39
CA LYS A 127 -17.46 -15.89 -37.99
C LYS A 127 -17.74 -17.39 -37.88
N GLN A 128 -18.91 -17.76 -37.40
CA GLN A 128 -19.40 -19.14 -37.37
C GLN A 128 -20.66 -19.24 -38.25
N ILE A 129 -20.70 -20.26 -39.13
CA ILE A 129 -21.85 -20.59 -39.97
C ILE A 129 -22.25 -22.03 -39.69
N THR A 130 -23.50 -22.26 -39.31
CA THR A 130 -24.06 -23.60 -39.14
C THR A 130 -24.91 -23.97 -40.36
N ILE A 131 -24.53 -25.04 -41.06
CA ILE A 131 -25.24 -25.65 -42.19
C ILE A 131 -25.64 -27.05 -41.75
N ASN A 132 -26.91 -27.41 -41.94
CA ASN A 132 -27.42 -28.77 -41.71
C ASN A 132 -27.55 -29.49 -43.05
#